data_AF-A0A942AID8-F1
#
_entry.id   AF-A0A942AID8-F1
#
_cell.length_a   1.000
_cell.length_b   1.000
_cell.length_c   1.000
_cell.angle_alpha   90.00
_cell.angle_beta   90.00
_cell.angle_gamma   90.00
#
_symmetry.space_group_name_H-M   'P 1'
#
loop_
_entity.id
_entity.type
_entity.pdbx_description
1 polymer ?
#
loop_
_entity_poly.entity_id
_entity_poly.type
_entity_poly.pdbx_seq_one_letter_code
_entity_poly.pdbx_strand_id
1 'polypeptide(L)'
;KNVKLDDLAIFSVGIVSKKGAASAAEFTLANNVKGLKLRARATGELSNAQINLEGQLKEAFKYNADNGSGNGGSTPGGNGEEEEDPLG
;
A
#
# COMPACT_ATOMS: atom_id res chain seq x y z
N LYS A 1 -0.47 8.94 -20.62
CA LYS A 1 0.70 8.94 -19.70
C LYS A 1 1.02 7.48 -19.42
N ASN A 2 2.26 7.06 -19.63
CA ASN A 2 2.65 5.66 -19.44
C ASN A 2 3.46 5.56 -18.15
N VAL A 3 3.28 4.47 -17.42
CA VAL A 3 4.03 4.17 -16.20
C VAL A 3 4.91 2.96 -16.51
N LYS A 4 6.22 3.10 -16.25
CA LYS A 4 7.19 2.01 -16.31
C LYS A 4 7.51 1.62 -14.87
N LEU A 5 7.27 0.36 -14.54
CA LEU A 5 7.62 -0.21 -13.25
C LEU A 5 8.71 -1.24 -13.50
N ASP A 6 9.93 -0.88 -13.13
CA ASP A 6 11.08 -1.77 -13.20
C ASP A 6 11.00 -2.80 -12.07
N ASP A 7 11.46 -4.02 -12.34
CA ASP A 7 11.46 -5.13 -11.40
C ASP A 7 10.10 -5.38 -10.70
N LEU A 8 8.99 -5.34 -11.45
CA LEU A 8 7.63 -5.43 -10.91
C LEU A 8 7.33 -6.73 -10.14
N ALA A 9 7.53 -7.88 -10.78
CA ALA A 9 7.23 -9.17 -10.17
C ALA A 9 7.99 -10.32 -10.80
N ILE A 10 8.21 -11.37 -9.99
CA ILE A 10 8.65 -12.68 -10.45
C ILE A 10 7.44 -13.60 -10.53
N PHE A 11 7.28 -14.28 -11.67
CA PHE A 11 6.25 -15.29 -11.88
C PHE A 11 6.85 -16.69 -11.78
N SER A 12 6.16 -17.60 -11.10
CA SER A 12 6.58 -19.00 -10.95
C SER A 12 5.38 -19.93 -10.86
N VAL A 13 5.64 -21.23 -11.03
CA VAL A 13 4.66 -22.29 -10.82
C VAL A 13 5.08 -23.09 -9.60
N GLY A 14 4.15 -23.28 -8.66
CA GLY A 14 4.34 -24.15 -7.51
C GLY A 14 3.53 -25.42 -7.62
N ILE A 15 4.10 -26.53 -7.17
CA ILE A 15 3.38 -27.80 -7.05
C ILE A 15 2.56 -27.79 -5.76
N VAL A 16 1.33 -28.29 -5.83
CA VAL A 16 0.49 -28.62 -4.68
C VAL A 16 0.56 -30.12 -4.50
N SER A 17 1.21 -30.56 -3.43
CA SER A 17 1.40 -31.99 -3.14
C SER A 17 0.11 -32.61 -2.60
N LYS A 18 -0.17 -33.85 -3.01
CA LYS A 18 -1.24 -34.70 -2.46
C LYS A 18 -0.71 -35.50 -1.28
N LYS A 19 0.38 -36.24 -1.49
CA LYS A 19 1.12 -37.01 -0.49
C LYS A 19 2.57 -37.22 -0.94
N GLY A 20 3.48 -37.44 0.00
CA GLY A 20 4.86 -37.80 -0.29
C GLY A 20 5.00 -39.19 -0.92
N ALA A 21 6.17 -39.47 -1.48
CA ALA A 21 6.59 -40.82 -1.89
C ALA A 21 7.71 -41.29 -0.94
N ALA A 22 7.83 -42.60 -0.70
CA ALA A 22 8.87 -43.13 0.20
C ALA A 22 10.27 -43.07 -0.43
N SER A 23 10.33 -43.00 -1.77
CA SER A 23 11.55 -42.78 -2.53
C SER A 23 11.27 -41.95 -3.79
N ALA A 24 12.33 -41.44 -4.41
CA ALA A 24 12.22 -40.74 -5.70
C ALA A 24 11.70 -41.68 -6.82
N ALA A 25 12.02 -42.97 -6.76
CA ALA A 25 11.57 -43.96 -7.75
C ALA A 25 10.06 -44.23 -7.68
N GLU A 26 9.46 -44.08 -6.51
CA GLU A 26 8.01 -44.25 -6.30
C GLU A 26 7.20 -42.97 -6.57
N PHE A 27 7.87 -41.84 -6.81
CA PHE A 27 7.19 -40.59 -7.08
C PHE A 27 6.54 -40.60 -8.47
N THR A 28 5.25 -40.31 -8.51
CA THR A 28 4.50 -40.14 -9.76
C THR A 28 3.55 -38.95 -9.67
N LEU A 29 3.34 -38.25 -10.79
CA LEU A 29 2.45 -37.09 -10.86
C LEU A 29 1.02 -37.44 -10.38
N ALA A 30 0.45 -38.53 -10.89
CA ALA A 30 -0.92 -38.95 -10.59
C ALA A 30 -1.15 -39.22 -9.09
N ASN A 31 -0.16 -39.77 -8.39
CA ASN A 31 -0.31 -40.17 -7.00
C ASN A 31 0.14 -39.10 -6.01
N ASN A 32 1.09 -38.24 -6.39
CA ASN A 32 1.77 -37.35 -5.47
C ASN A 32 1.46 -35.87 -5.70
N VAL A 33 0.96 -35.48 -6.87
CA VAL A 33 0.62 -34.09 -7.19
C VAL A 33 -0.89 -33.91 -7.24
N LYS A 34 -1.40 -32.99 -6.41
CA LYS A 34 -2.82 -32.58 -6.41
C LYS A 34 -3.11 -31.57 -7.51
N GLY A 35 -2.14 -30.72 -7.83
CA GLY A 35 -2.27 -29.70 -8.87
C GLY A 35 -1.09 -28.75 -8.91
N LEU A 36 -1.21 -27.73 -9.74
CA LEU A 36 -0.24 -26.64 -9.88
C LEU A 36 -0.90 -25.33 -9.44
N LYS A 37 -0.10 -24.42 -8.87
CA LYS A 37 -0.52 -23.05 -8.58
C LYS A 37 0.43 -22.05 -9.22
N LEU A 38 -0.13 -21.06 -9.92
CA LEU A 38 0.64 -19.90 -10.34
C LEU A 38 0.93 -19.02 -9.11
N ARG A 39 2.15 -18.54 -9.00
CA ARG A 39 2.60 -17.63 -7.95
C ARG A 39 3.24 -16.42 -8.61
N ALA A 40 2.79 -15.23 -8.23
CA ALA A 40 3.47 -13.99 -8.54
C ALA A 40 4.01 -13.42 -7.22
N ARG A 41 5.27 -13.02 -7.21
CA ARG A 41 5.90 -12.34 -6.07
C ARG A 41 6.32 -10.95 -6.51
N ALA A 42 5.77 -9.93 -5.87
CA ALA A 42 6.18 -8.56 -6.09
C ALA A 42 7.68 -8.37 -5.76
N THR A 43 8.35 -7.60 -6.59
CA THR A 43 9.78 -7.28 -6.49
C THR A 43 9.98 -5.77 -6.58
N GLY A 44 11.24 -5.32 -6.51
CA GLY A 44 11.57 -3.90 -6.50
C GLY A 44 10.86 -3.17 -5.36
N GLU A 45 10.42 -1.94 -5.65
CA GLU A 45 9.75 -1.03 -4.71
C GLU A 45 8.45 -1.60 -4.11
N LEU A 46 7.79 -2.50 -4.83
CA LEU A 46 6.56 -3.16 -4.38
C LEU A 46 6.83 -4.41 -3.54
N SER A 47 8.09 -4.72 -3.25
CA SER A 47 8.44 -5.85 -2.40
C SER A 47 8.06 -5.59 -0.92
N ASN A 48 7.65 -6.65 -0.22
CA ASN A 48 7.27 -6.56 1.21
C ASN A 48 8.38 -5.97 2.11
N ALA A 49 9.66 -6.06 1.71
CA ALA A 49 10.78 -5.51 2.48
C ALA A 49 10.80 -3.97 2.48
N GLN A 50 10.42 -3.34 1.37
CA GLN A 50 10.36 -1.88 1.26
C GLN A 50 9.04 -1.31 1.80
N ILE A 51 7.90 -2.00 1.57
CA ILE A 51 6.59 -1.60 2.12
C ILE A 51 6.63 -1.51 3.66
N ASN A 52 7.28 -2.48 4.32
CA ASN A 52 7.37 -2.49 5.78
C ASN A 52 8.33 -1.43 6.36
N LEU A 53 9.26 -0.89 5.55
CA LEU A 53 10.27 0.08 6.01
C LEU A 53 9.78 1.53 5.82
N GLU A 54 9.02 1.81 4.76
CA GLU A 54 8.41 3.13 4.49
C GLU A 54 7.02 3.29 5.10
N GLY A 55 6.37 2.19 5.50
CA GLY A 55 5.08 2.15 6.18
C GLY A 55 5.07 2.64 7.63
N GLN A 56 6.07 3.41 8.08
CA GLN A 56 5.91 4.26 9.26
C GLN A 56 4.99 5.42 8.86
N LEU A 57 3.68 5.18 8.96
CA LEU A 57 2.56 6.13 8.90
C LEU A 57 3.00 7.61 8.80
N LYS A 58 3.05 8.15 7.59
CA LYS A 58 2.96 9.60 7.41
C LYS A 58 1.47 9.95 7.46
N GLU A 59 1.03 10.54 8.58
CA GLU A 59 -0.28 11.20 8.63
C GLU A 59 -0.34 12.24 7.51
N ALA A 60 -1.27 12.06 6.57
CA ALA A 60 -1.61 13.11 5.64
C ALA A 60 -2.34 14.21 6.43
N PHE A 61 -1.77 15.41 6.49
CA PHE A 61 -2.45 16.57 7.05
C PHE A 61 -3.81 16.77 6.38
N LYS A 62 -4.81 17.22 7.16
CA LYS A 62 -6.16 17.47 6.66
C LYS A 62 -6.11 18.37 5.42
N TYR A 63 -6.77 17.93 4.36
CA TYR A 63 -6.96 18.70 3.14
C TYR A 63 -7.76 19.98 3.47
N ASN A 64 -7.11 21.14 3.48
CA ASN A 64 -7.81 22.42 3.54
C ASN A 64 -8.24 22.81 2.12
N ALA A 65 -9.53 22.65 1.85
CA ALA A 65 -10.16 22.96 0.57
C ALA A 65 -10.44 24.46 0.38
N ASP A 66 -9.73 25.35 1.07
CA ASP A 66 -9.94 26.79 0.91
C ASP A 66 -8.66 27.49 0.48
N ASN A 67 -8.48 27.57 -0.83
CA ASN A 67 -7.68 28.60 -1.46
C ASN A 67 -8.48 29.18 -2.63
N GLY A 68 -9.59 29.83 -2.30
CA GLY A 68 -10.26 30.78 -3.18
C GLY A 68 -9.70 32.18 -2.96
N SER A 69 -8.59 32.51 -3.61
CA SER A 69 -8.09 33.89 -3.68
C SER A 69 -9.12 34.77 -4.39
N GLY A 70 -9.90 35.51 -3.60
CA GLY A 70 -10.76 36.61 -4.03
C GLY A 70 -10.17 37.94 -3.56
N ASN A 71 -9.44 38.59 -4.45
CA ASN A 71 -8.83 39.90 -4.26
C ASN A 71 -9.90 41.00 -4.06
N GLY A 72 -9.88 41.72 -2.94
CA GLY A 72 -10.45 43.07 -2.86
C GLY A 72 -10.95 43.53 -1.49
N GLY A 73 -10.32 44.57 -0.93
CA GLY A 73 -10.98 45.48 0.00
C GLY A 73 -10.19 45.83 1.27
N SER A 74 -9.37 46.87 1.20
CA SER A 74 -8.81 47.58 2.35
C SER A 74 -9.91 48.14 3.26
N THR A 75 -9.84 47.90 4.57
CA THR A 75 -10.18 48.92 5.59
C THR A 75 -9.56 48.53 6.95
N PRO A 76 -8.79 49.42 7.61
CA PRO A 76 -8.32 49.21 8.97
C PRO A 76 -9.25 49.91 9.98
N GLY A 77 -9.76 49.17 10.96
CA GLY A 77 -10.50 49.70 12.11
C GLY A 77 -11.27 48.55 12.79
N GLY A 78 -11.34 48.41 14.11
CA GLY A 78 -10.84 49.17 15.24
C GLY A 78 -11.47 48.55 16.51
N ASN A 79 -10.68 48.46 17.57
CA ASN A 79 -10.98 48.42 19.01
C ASN A 79 -12.06 47.49 19.62
N GLY A 80 -11.61 46.77 20.66
CA GLY A 80 -12.35 46.39 21.88
C GLY A 80 -13.25 45.17 21.77
N GLU A 81 -13.52 44.36 22.77
CA GLU A 81 -13.13 44.24 24.18
C GLU A 81 -13.53 42.79 24.57
N GLU A 82 -13.08 42.38 25.75
CA GLU A 82 -13.31 41.11 26.46
C GLU A 82 -14.76 40.55 26.37
N GLU A 83 -14.94 39.23 26.18
CA GLU A 83 -15.90 38.41 26.94
C GLU A 83 -15.78 36.91 26.63
N GLU A 84 -16.37 36.11 27.51
CA GLU A 84 -15.82 34.90 28.10
C GLU A 84 -15.99 33.58 27.31
N ASP A 85 -15.18 32.61 27.74
CA ASP A 85 -15.27 31.18 27.48
C ASP A 85 -16.31 30.56 28.44
N PRO A 86 -17.43 29.96 27.96
CA PRO A 86 -18.21 29.06 28.79
C PRO A 86 -18.06 27.62 28.28
N LEU A 87 -18.04 26.70 29.24
CA LEU A 87 -18.08 25.23 29.12
C LEU A 87 -16.66 24.61 29.15
N GLY A 88 -16.09 24.31 30.31
CA GLY A 88 -16.68 23.53 31.41
C GLY A 88 -16.24 22.08 31.31
#